data_AF-A0A7R9KIB5-F1
#
_entry.id   AF-A0A7R9KIB5-F1
#
_cell.length_a   1.000
_cell.length_b   1.000
_cell.length_c   1.000
_cell.angle_alpha   90.00
_cell.angle_beta   90.00
_cell.angle_gamma   90.00
#
_symmetry.space_group_name_H-M   'P 1'
#
loop_
_entity.id
_entity.type
_entity.pdbx_description
1 polymer ?
#
loop_
_entity_poly.entity_id
_entity_poly.type
_entity_poly.pdbx_seq_one_letter_code
_entity_poly.pdbx_strand_id
1 'polypeptide(L)'
;MLMCAERMNTCRGTVYALTLCISNVIIIEIMDVANGLVTIPSPWDRINIFSKLTFSWVWSLFIRAHKKNLEFSDLYRCPKSDETHLVRHKLQIEWDNQLKSKGKPSLYKALIASFGPELIILYMPDAIKELGLQCLQAYCIVYLVRYFNKDPNTSQWRAIWAAVGIMLAALINMFITNVNGTLNCKVGVRIRAACCALIYRKSMRLSHSSLGKTTVGQILNIMSNDVNRFDEGLFLYGNPAWPLS
;
A
#
# COMPACT_ATOMS: atom_id res chain seq x y z
N MET A 1 -27.63 -3.11 -17.65
CA MET A 1 -26.63 -3.98 -16.99
C MET A 1 -25.20 -3.73 -17.49
N LEU A 2 -24.96 -3.60 -18.80
CA LEU A 2 -23.64 -3.26 -19.36
C LEU A 2 -23.08 -1.90 -18.86
N MET A 3 -23.90 -0.86 -18.73
CA MET A 3 -23.45 0.45 -18.22
C MET A 3 -23.05 0.45 -16.72
N CYS A 4 -23.55 -0.48 -15.89
CA CYS A 4 -23.10 -0.62 -14.50
C CYS A 4 -21.79 -1.42 -14.40
N ALA A 5 -21.58 -2.39 -15.30
CA ALA A 5 -20.32 -3.11 -15.41
C ALA A 5 -19.18 -2.21 -15.94
N GLU A 6 -19.50 -1.32 -16.88
CA GLU A 6 -18.56 -0.30 -17.37
C GLU A 6 -18.15 0.68 -16.26
N ARG A 7 -19.10 1.19 -15.47
CA ARG A 7 -18.80 2.06 -14.31
C ARG A 7 -18.01 1.35 -13.20
N MET A 8 -18.23 0.06 -12.96
CA MET A 8 -17.41 -0.72 -12.02
C MET A 8 -15.99 -0.94 -12.54
N ASN A 9 -15.81 -1.15 -13.85
CA ASN A 9 -14.50 -1.20 -14.49
C ASN A 9 -13.80 0.17 -14.49
N THR A 10 -14.55 1.28 -14.57
CA THR A 10 -13.97 2.62 -14.39
C THR A 10 -13.51 2.84 -12.95
N CYS A 11 -14.28 2.41 -11.93
CA CYS A 11 -13.85 2.50 -10.52
C CYS A 11 -12.63 1.64 -10.20
N ARG A 12 -12.56 0.41 -10.73
CA ARG A 12 -11.33 -0.40 -10.68
C ARG A 12 -10.19 0.31 -11.40
N GLY A 13 -10.45 0.88 -12.58
CA GLY A 13 -9.51 1.70 -13.34
C GLY A 13 -8.99 2.92 -12.59
N THR A 14 -9.80 3.58 -11.76
CA THR A 14 -9.36 4.73 -10.93
C THR A 14 -8.48 4.28 -9.76
N VAL A 15 -8.75 3.12 -9.17
CA VAL A 15 -7.89 2.52 -8.14
C VAL A 15 -6.56 2.07 -8.76
N TYR A 16 -6.59 1.39 -9.91
CA TYR A 16 -5.38 1.07 -10.67
C TYR A 16 -4.64 2.31 -11.16
N ALA A 17 -5.33 3.40 -11.53
CA ALA A 17 -4.73 4.68 -11.89
C ALA A 17 -4.11 5.40 -10.69
N LEU A 18 -4.70 5.29 -9.49
CA LEU A 18 -4.10 5.74 -8.25
C LEU A 18 -2.87 4.90 -7.90
N THR A 19 -2.94 3.57 -8.03
CA THR A 19 -1.81 2.66 -7.84
C THR A 19 -0.72 2.89 -8.89
N LEU A 20 -1.05 3.14 -10.16
CA LEU A 20 -0.13 3.51 -11.25
C LEU A 20 0.45 4.92 -11.04
N CYS A 21 -0.33 5.87 -10.53
CA CYS A 21 0.19 7.17 -10.10
C CYS A 21 1.18 6.98 -8.96
N ILE A 22 0.91 6.09 -8.00
CA ILE A 22 1.86 5.73 -6.94
C ILE A 22 3.09 5.04 -7.54
N SER A 23 2.94 4.10 -8.49
CA SER A 23 4.04 3.45 -9.24
C SER A 23 4.83 4.39 -10.15
N ASN A 24 4.31 5.59 -10.48
CA ASN A 24 5.06 6.64 -11.17
C ASN A 24 5.67 7.66 -10.20
N VAL A 25 5.07 7.88 -9.02
CA VAL A 25 5.66 8.61 -7.87
C VAL A 25 6.94 7.92 -7.39
N ILE A 26 7.04 6.61 -7.60
CA ILE A 26 8.25 5.78 -7.46
C ILE A 26 9.46 6.30 -8.27
N ILE A 27 9.26 6.85 -9.47
CA ILE A 27 10.34 7.45 -10.28
C ILE A 27 10.69 8.84 -9.71
N ILE A 28 9.71 9.54 -9.14
CA ILE A 28 9.90 10.85 -8.53
C ILE A 28 10.76 10.75 -7.26
N GLU A 29 10.49 9.81 -6.36
CA GLU A 29 11.28 9.60 -5.12
C GLU A 29 12.76 9.25 -5.39
N ILE A 30 13.06 8.53 -6.49
CA ILE A 30 14.45 8.20 -6.88
C ILE A 30 15.19 9.43 -7.43
N MET A 31 14.48 10.44 -7.93
CA MET A 31 15.07 11.71 -8.39
C MET A 31 15.07 12.81 -7.31
N ASP A 32 14.31 12.66 -6.21
CA ASP A 32 14.01 13.74 -5.25
C ASP A 32 15.11 14.00 -4.20
N VAL A 33 15.99 13.02 -3.94
CA VAL A 33 17.10 13.20 -2.97
C VAL A 33 18.24 14.06 -3.53
N ALA A 34 18.33 14.22 -4.86
CA ALA A 34 19.49 14.83 -5.50
C ALA A 34 19.46 16.37 -5.59
N ASN A 35 18.28 17.01 -5.63
CA ASN A 35 18.19 18.40 -6.11
C ASN A 35 17.61 19.44 -5.14
N GLY A 36 17.07 19.08 -3.97
CA GLY A 36 16.60 20.06 -2.98
C GLY A 36 15.48 20.99 -3.48
N LEU A 37 14.74 20.59 -4.52
CA LEU A 37 13.72 21.40 -5.20
C LEU A 37 12.37 21.43 -4.47
N VAL A 38 12.12 20.49 -3.55
CA VAL A 38 10.85 20.35 -2.84
C VAL A 38 10.95 20.95 -1.43
N THR A 39 10.33 22.12 -1.24
CA THR A 39 10.44 22.91 0.00
C THR A 39 9.16 22.90 0.86
N ILE A 40 8.02 22.49 0.30
CA ILE A 40 6.73 22.57 0.99
C ILE A 40 6.60 21.41 2.00
N PRO A 41 6.39 21.69 3.30
CA PRO A 41 6.28 20.64 4.31
C PRO A 41 5.03 19.78 4.09
N SER A 42 5.14 18.47 4.39
CA SER A 42 4.02 17.54 4.24
C SER A 42 2.87 17.88 5.19
N PRO A 43 1.63 18.00 4.68
CA PRO A 43 0.45 18.12 5.53
C PRO A 43 0.25 16.87 6.41
N TRP A 44 0.77 15.71 5.97
CA TRP A 44 0.66 14.43 6.69
C TRP A 44 1.15 14.48 8.14
N ASP A 45 2.17 15.31 8.41
CA ASP A 45 2.79 15.43 9.73
C ASP A 45 1.92 16.21 10.73
N ARG A 46 1.00 17.07 10.26
CA ARG A 46 0.18 17.96 11.11
C ARG A 46 -1.29 17.60 11.19
N ILE A 47 -1.75 16.65 10.38
CA ILE A 47 -3.16 16.40 10.17
C ILE A 47 -3.73 15.30 11.10
N ASN A 48 -4.97 15.49 11.53
CA ASN A 48 -5.74 14.57 12.38
C ASN A 48 -6.01 13.21 11.69
N ILE A 49 -6.22 12.17 12.49
CA ILE A 49 -6.39 10.79 12.00
C ILE A 49 -7.57 10.65 11.01
N PHE A 50 -8.68 11.36 11.25
CA PHE A 50 -9.83 11.37 10.33
C PHE A 50 -9.48 11.93 8.96
N SER A 51 -8.69 13.01 8.90
CA SER A 51 -8.29 13.60 7.63
C SER A 51 -7.17 12.81 6.94
N LYS A 52 -6.45 11.95 7.66
CA LYS A 52 -5.57 10.93 7.06
C LYS A 52 -6.41 9.84 6.41
N LEU A 53 -7.43 9.34 7.09
CA LEU A 53 -8.33 8.28 6.60
C LEU A 53 -9.17 8.71 5.39
N THR A 54 -9.62 9.96 5.33
CA THR A 54 -10.43 10.46 4.21
C THR A 54 -9.61 11.00 3.04
N PHE A 55 -8.28 10.92 3.09
CA PHE A 55 -7.36 11.48 2.08
C PHE A 55 -7.62 12.96 1.74
N SER A 56 -8.27 13.71 2.64
CA SER A 56 -8.69 15.09 2.39
C SER A 56 -7.51 16.02 2.07
N TRP A 57 -6.33 15.73 2.62
CA TRP A 57 -5.12 16.50 2.34
C TRP A 57 -4.67 16.42 0.87
N VAL A 58 -4.92 15.29 0.19
CA VAL A 58 -4.57 15.09 -1.23
C VAL A 58 -5.47 15.92 -2.13
N TRP A 59 -6.72 16.17 -1.71
CA TRP A 59 -7.67 16.98 -2.47
C TRP A 59 -7.11 18.37 -2.81
N SER A 60 -6.39 18.99 -1.88
CA SER A 60 -5.73 20.28 -2.10
C SER A 60 -4.66 20.27 -3.20
N LEU A 61 -4.01 19.11 -3.42
CA LEU A 61 -3.05 18.91 -4.50
C LEU A 61 -3.79 18.73 -5.83
N PHE A 62 -4.88 17.95 -5.85
CA PHE A 62 -5.69 17.76 -7.07
C PHE A 62 -6.29 19.06 -7.60
N ILE A 63 -6.80 19.93 -6.73
CA ILE A 63 -7.32 21.24 -7.15
C ILE A 63 -6.22 22.07 -7.82
N ARG A 64 -4.99 22.05 -7.28
CA ARG A 64 -3.85 22.77 -7.86
C ARG A 64 -3.44 22.16 -9.21
N ALA A 65 -3.37 20.84 -9.29
CA ALA A 65 -3.07 20.12 -10.52
C ALA A 65 -4.09 20.36 -11.63
N HIS A 66 -5.36 20.58 -11.27
CA HIS A 66 -6.40 20.89 -12.24
C HIS A 66 -6.31 22.34 -12.76
N LYS A 67 -5.81 23.26 -11.94
CA LYS A 67 -5.68 24.68 -12.30
C LYS A 67 -4.40 24.99 -13.08
N LYS A 68 -3.31 24.27 -12.81
CA LYS A 68 -2.02 24.44 -13.47
C LYS A 68 -1.29 23.10 -13.58
N ASN A 69 -0.42 22.98 -14.58
CA ASN A 69 0.54 21.89 -14.62
C ASN A 69 1.40 21.95 -13.36
N LEU A 70 1.52 20.81 -12.67
CA LEU A 70 2.31 20.73 -11.45
C LEU A 70 3.80 20.73 -11.79
N GLU A 71 4.55 21.61 -11.14
CA GLU A 71 6.00 21.58 -11.11
C GLU A 71 6.50 20.92 -9.82
N PHE A 72 7.77 20.49 -9.79
CA PHE A 72 8.37 19.86 -8.60
C PHE A 72 8.32 20.77 -7.36
N SER A 73 8.38 22.08 -7.54
CA SER A 73 8.27 23.08 -6.47
C SER A 73 6.90 23.12 -5.78
N ASP A 74 5.83 22.65 -6.46
CA ASP A 74 4.46 22.62 -5.94
C ASP A 74 4.15 21.34 -5.13
N LEU A 75 5.04 20.35 -5.19
CA LEU A 75 4.89 19.07 -4.51
C LEU A 75 5.20 19.19 -3.02
N TYR A 76 4.61 18.28 -2.26
CA TYR A 76 4.91 18.15 -0.84
C TYR A 76 6.15 17.31 -0.63
N ARG A 77 6.95 17.69 0.36
CA ARG A 77 8.05 16.87 0.84
C ARG A 77 7.53 15.54 1.39
N CYS A 78 8.35 14.50 1.27
CA CYS A 78 8.15 13.22 1.96
C CYS A 78 7.91 13.45 3.47
N PRO A 79 6.89 12.80 4.09
CA PRO A 79 6.67 12.88 5.53
C PRO A 79 7.91 12.43 6.31
N LYS A 80 8.15 13.03 7.48
CA LYS A 80 9.36 12.74 8.27
C LYS A 80 9.53 11.24 8.57
N SER A 81 8.43 10.52 8.80
CA SER A 81 8.43 9.07 9.09
C SER A 81 8.92 8.20 7.93
N ASP A 82 8.83 8.72 6.71
CA ASP A 82 9.05 7.98 5.47
C ASP A 82 10.38 8.35 4.81
N GLU A 83 11.11 9.30 5.40
CA GLU A 83 12.40 9.73 4.87
C GLU A 83 13.37 8.55 4.70
N THR A 84 13.95 8.44 3.51
CA THR A 84 14.79 7.31 3.11
C THR A 84 15.93 7.03 4.09
N HIS A 85 16.46 8.07 4.76
CA HIS A 85 17.54 7.90 5.73
C HIS A 85 17.07 7.15 6.99
N LEU A 86 15.87 7.45 7.52
CA LEU A 86 15.31 6.76 8.68
C LEU A 86 14.96 5.32 8.35
N VAL A 87 14.28 5.10 7.23
CA VAL A 87 13.84 3.76 6.85
C VAL A 87 15.04 2.85 6.56
N ARG A 88 16.06 3.37 5.87
CA ARG A 88 17.34 2.67 5.68
C ARG A 88 18.05 2.40 7.01
N HIS A 89 18.07 3.36 7.93
CA HIS A 89 18.71 3.20 9.23
C HIS A 89 18.06 2.08 10.05
N LYS A 90 16.71 2.02 10.06
CA LYS A 90 15.96 0.93 10.67
C LYS A 90 16.37 -0.43 10.08
N LEU A 91 16.42 -0.54 8.76
CA LEU A 91 16.85 -1.76 8.08
C LEU A 91 18.33 -2.12 8.35
N GLN A 92 19.20 -1.11 8.44
CA GLN A 92 20.62 -1.31 8.74
C GLN A 92 20.84 -1.90 10.13
N ILE A 93 20.10 -1.44 11.15
CA ILE A 93 20.18 -1.98 12.51
C ILE A 93 19.84 -3.48 12.49
N GLU A 94 18.74 -3.86 11.87
CA GLU A 94 18.33 -5.27 11.81
C GLU A 94 19.28 -6.11 10.97
N TRP A 95 19.86 -5.54 9.91
CA TRP A 95 20.92 -6.20 9.16
C TRP A 95 22.17 -6.45 10.00
N ASP A 96 22.61 -5.47 10.78
CA ASP A 96 23.78 -5.59 11.66
C ASP A 96 23.52 -6.60 12.80
N ASN A 97 22.28 -6.69 13.29
CA ASN A 97 21.85 -7.73 14.24
C ASN A 97 21.92 -9.13 13.61
N GLN A 98 21.49 -9.28 12.35
CA GLN A 98 21.61 -10.55 11.62
C GLN A 98 23.08 -10.96 11.40
N LEU A 99 23.98 -10.01 11.14
CA LEU A 99 25.42 -10.28 10.99
C LEU A 99 26.08 -10.78 12.29
N LYS A 100 25.56 -10.38 13.46
CA LYS A 100 26.07 -10.85 14.76
C LYS A 100 25.51 -12.21 15.18
N SER A 101 24.43 -12.66 14.54
CA SER A 101 23.80 -13.95 14.83
C SER A 101 24.66 -15.12 14.31
N LYS A 102 24.61 -16.27 14.97
CA LYS A 102 25.40 -17.47 14.60
C LYS A 102 24.95 -18.14 13.29
N GLY A 103 23.86 -17.68 12.67
CA GLY A 103 23.30 -18.23 11.43
C GLY A 103 23.79 -17.54 10.15
N LYS A 104 23.45 -18.11 8.99
CA LYS A 104 23.66 -17.44 7.69
C LYS A 104 22.83 -16.14 7.65
N PRO A 105 23.46 -14.96 7.47
CA PRO A 105 22.73 -13.70 7.41
C PRO A 105 21.83 -13.68 6.18
N SER A 106 20.60 -13.19 6.34
CA SER A 106 19.60 -13.13 5.27
C SER A 106 18.89 -11.79 5.28
N LEU A 107 18.88 -11.11 4.13
CA LEU A 107 18.26 -9.80 3.99
C LEU A 107 16.74 -9.87 4.20
N TYR A 108 16.14 -10.98 3.77
CA TYR A 108 14.73 -11.28 3.99
C TYR A 108 14.36 -11.29 5.48
N LYS A 109 15.20 -11.90 6.34
CA LYS A 109 14.98 -11.91 7.79
C LYS A 109 15.09 -10.50 8.39
N ALA A 110 16.05 -9.70 7.93
CA ALA A 110 16.20 -8.32 8.36
C ALA A 110 15.00 -7.45 7.93
N LEU A 111 14.46 -7.69 6.73
CA LEU A 111 13.26 -7.02 6.23
C LEU A 111 12.02 -7.36 7.07
N ILE A 112 11.80 -8.64 7.35
CA ILE A 112 10.69 -9.06 8.22
C ILE A 112 10.84 -8.51 9.63
N ALA A 113 12.05 -8.52 10.21
CA ALA A 113 12.27 -7.91 11.52
C ALA A 113 11.97 -6.39 11.52
N SER A 114 12.34 -5.69 10.43
CA SER A 114 12.16 -4.24 10.31
C SER A 114 10.72 -3.81 10.05
N PHE A 115 10.02 -4.50 9.15
CA PHE A 115 8.70 -4.09 8.64
C PHE A 115 7.56 -5.04 9.04
N GLY A 116 7.87 -6.24 9.52
CA GLY A 116 6.89 -7.27 9.89
C GLY A 116 5.83 -6.80 10.90
N PRO A 117 6.19 -6.12 12.01
CA PRO A 117 5.18 -5.62 12.94
C PRO A 117 4.21 -4.61 12.29
N GLU A 118 4.73 -3.76 11.40
CA GLU A 118 3.92 -2.78 10.67
C GLU A 118 2.98 -3.47 9.66
N LEU A 119 3.47 -4.50 8.98
CA LEU A 119 2.67 -5.33 8.07
C LEU A 119 1.57 -6.10 8.80
N ILE A 120 1.85 -6.65 9.99
CA ILE A 120 0.83 -7.35 10.79
C ILE A 120 -0.30 -6.40 11.18
N ILE A 121 0.03 -5.20 11.67
CA ILE A 121 -0.96 -4.19 12.04
C ILE A 121 -1.80 -3.79 10.80
N LEU A 122 -1.17 -3.71 9.64
CA LEU A 122 -1.82 -3.36 8.39
C LEU A 122 -2.77 -4.45 7.88
N TYR A 123 -2.39 -5.73 7.99
CA TYR A 123 -3.20 -6.85 7.48
C TYR A 123 -4.29 -7.33 8.45
N MET A 124 -4.16 -7.04 9.75
CA MET A 124 -5.14 -7.43 10.76
C MET A 124 -6.58 -6.94 10.47
N PRO A 125 -6.83 -5.66 10.10
CA PRO A 125 -8.17 -5.20 9.74
C PRO A 125 -8.77 -5.91 8.52
N ASP A 126 -7.96 -6.25 7.52
CA ASP A 126 -8.44 -6.98 6.34
C ASP A 126 -8.86 -8.39 6.69
N ALA A 127 -8.09 -9.09 7.54
CA ALA A 127 -8.43 -10.42 8.02
C ALA A 127 -9.74 -10.42 8.85
N ILE A 128 -9.93 -9.44 9.73
CA ILE A 128 -11.18 -9.30 10.53
C ILE A 128 -12.37 -9.04 9.61
N LYS A 129 -12.20 -8.15 8.63
CA LYS A 129 -13.24 -7.81 7.66
C LYS A 129 -13.64 -9.03 6.84
N GLU A 130 -12.67 -9.83 6.40
CA GLU A 130 -12.93 -11.04 5.61
C GLU A 130 -13.70 -12.10 6.41
N LEU A 131 -13.30 -12.36 7.65
CA LEU A 131 -13.99 -13.33 8.50
C LEU A 131 -15.38 -12.86 8.93
N GLY A 132 -15.53 -11.59 9.29
CA GLY A 132 -16.77 -11.07 9.85
C GLY A 132 -17.73 -10.51 8.81
N LEU A 133 -17.29 -9.52 8.05
CA LEU A 133 -18.16 -8.71 7.19
C LEU A 133 -18.63 -9.48 5.95
N GLN A 134 -17.76 -10.30 5.36
CA GLN A 134 -18.09 -11.13 4.21
C GLN A 134 -19.07 -12.25 4.58
N CYS A 135 -18.87 -12.92 5.73
CA CYS A 135 -19.83 -13.89 6.25
C CYS A 135 -21.20 -13.27 6.51
N LEU A 136 -21.23 -12.08 7.12
CA LEU A 136 -22.47 -11.34 7.34
C LEU A 136 -23.16 -10.98 6.02
N GLN A 137 -22.40 -10.48 5.05
CA GLN A 137 -22.93 -10.13 3.72
C GLN A 137 -23.52 -11.35 3.00
N ALA A 138 -22.81 -12.49 3.03
CA ALA A 138 -23.29 -13.74 2.45
C ALA A 138 -24.58 -14.23 3.11
N TYR A 139 -24.66 -14.18 4.44
CA TYR A 139 -25.87 -14.50 5.18
C TYR A 139 -27.05 -13.62 4.78
N CYS A 140 -26.86 -12.30 4.70
CA CYS A 140 -27.90 -11.36 4.29
C CYS A 140 -28.39 -11.62 2.84
N ILE A 141 -27.49 -11.99 1.93
CA ILE A 141 -27.86 -12.34 0.54
C ILE A 141 -28.72 -13.60 0.53
N VAL A 142 -28.32 -14.66 1.24
CA VAL A 142 -29.11 -15.90 1.34
C VAL A 142 -30.49 -15.61 1.93
N TYR A 143 -30.58 -14.74 2.94
CA TYR A 143 -31.84 -14.32 3.52
C TYR A 143 -32.75 -13.62 2.50
N LEU A 144 -32.20 -12.69 1.71
CA LEU A 144 -32.94 -12.02 0.64
C LEU A 144 -33.45 -12.99 -0.43
N VAL A 145 -32.63 -13.97 -0.83
CA VAL A 145 -33.03 -14.99 -1.80
C VAL A 145 -34.21 -15.81 -1.26
N ARG A 146 -34.19 -16.22 0.01
CA ARG A 146 -35.32 -16.93 0.64
C ARG A 146 -36.60 -16.09 0.67
N TYR A 147 -36.48 -14.79 0.93
CA TYR A 147 -37.62 -13.88 0.88
C TYR A 147 -38.24 -13.79 -0.52
N PHE A 148 -37.42 -13.69 -1.58
CA PHE A 148 -37.91 -13.68 -2.97
C PHE A 148 -38.56 -15.00 -3.39
N ASN A 149 -38.11 -16.13 -2.83
CA ASN A 149 -38.72 -17.44 -3.04
C ASN A 149 -40.01 -17.68 -2.25
N LYS A 150 -40.54 -16.66 -1.55
CA LYS A 150 -41.79 -16.70 -0.76
C LYS A 150 -41.81 -17.77 0.33
N ASP A 151 -40.66 -17.98 0.95
CA ASP A 151 -40.50 -18.94 2.05
C ASP A 151 -41.33 -18.45 3.27
N PRO A 152 -42.29 -19.24 3.81
CA PRO A 152 -43.26 -18.76 4.82
C PRO A 152 -42.64 -18.30 6.14
N ASN A 153 -41.38 -18.67 6.40
CA ASN A 153 -40.61 -18.27 7.58
C ASN A 153 -39.90 -16.91 7.42
N THR A 154 -40.09 -16.19 6.31
CA THR A 154 -39.41 -14.92 6.04
C THR A 154 -40.32 -13.71 6.23
N SER A 155 -39.80 -12.68 6.90
CA SER A 155 -40.54 -11.44 7.20
C SER A 155 -40.03 -10.29 6.36
N GLN A 156 -40.93 -9.48 5.80
CA GLN A 156 -40.61 -8.34 4.94
C GLN A 156 -39.68 -7.32 5.63
N TRP A 157 -39.95 -6.97 6.89
CA TRP A 157 -39.11 -6.05 7.66
C TRP A 157 -37.66 -6.54 7.79
N ARG A 158 -37.47 -7.84 8.09
CA ARG A 158 -36.13 -8.44 8.19
C ARG A 158 -35.40 -8.46 6.84
N ALA A 159 -36.14 -8.65 5.74
CA ALA A 159 -35.58 -8.60 4.39
C ALA A 159 -35.08 -7.19 4.02
N ILE A 160 -35.83 -6.14 4.41
CA ILE A 160 -35.41 -4.75 4.21
C ILE A 160 -34.10 -4.46 4.98
N TRP A 161 -34.00 -4.89 6.25
CA TRP A 161 -32.75 -4.74 7.01
C TRP A 161 -31.60 -5.55 6.44
N ALA A 162 -31.84 -6.73 5.90
CA ALA A 162 -30.81 -7.50 5.20
C ALA A 162 -30.30 -6.75 3.97
N ALA A 163 -31.17 -6.11 3.18
CA ALA A 163 -30.77 -5.29 2.03
C ALA A 163 -29.96 -4.05 2.45
N VAL A 164 -30.41 -3.32 3.46
CA VAL A 164 -29.67 -2.18 4.03
C VAL A 164 -28.31 -2.63 4.58
N GLY A 165 -28.28 -3.78 5.27
CA GLY A 165 -27.06 -4.38 5.79
C GLY A 165 -26.04 -4.72 4.71
N ILE A 166 -26.47 -5.26 3.57
CA ILE A 166 -25.59 -5.54 2.42
C ILE A 166 -24.99 -4.25 1.86
N MET A 167 -25.81 -3.20 1.70
CA MET A 167 -25.34 -1.92 1.19
C MET A 167 -24.33 -1.27 2.13
N LEU A 168 -24.60 -1.26 3.43
CA LEU A 168 -23.67 -0.72 4.45
C LEU A 168 -22.39 -1.55 4.52
N ALA A 169 -22.49 -2.88 4.48
CA ALA A 169 -21.33 -3.77 4.45
C ALA A 169 -20.46 -3.52 3.20
N ALA A 170 -21.06 -3.30 2.03
CA ALA A 170 -20.33 -2.97 0.82
C ALA A 170 -19.58 -1.63 0.93
N LEU A 171 -20.19 -0.60 1.52
CA LEU A 171 -19.54 0.70 1.75
C LEU A 171 -18.37 0.59 2.73
N ILE A 172 -18.55 -0.16 3.83
CA ILE A 172 -17.49 -0.40 4.81
C ILE A 172 -16.33 -1.17 4.16
N ASN A 173 -16.64 -2.22 3.39
CA ASN A 173 -15.64 -2.99 2.65
C ASN A 173 -14.83 -2.11 1.69
N MET A 174 -15.50 -1.27 0.91
CA MET A 174 -14.85 -0.33 -0.01
C MET A 174 -13.90 0.61 0.74
N PHE A 175 -14.35 1.18 1.86
CA PHE A 175 -13.54 2.12 2.64
C PHE A 175 -12.29 1.46 3.23
N ILE A 176 -12.45 0.30 3.87
CA ILE A 176 -11.33 -0.44 4.47
C ILE A 176 -10.30 -0.83 3.42
N THR A 177 -10.73 -1.43 2.30
CA THR A 177 -9.83 -1.87 1.24
C THR A 177 -9.08 -0.70 0.59
N ASN A 178 -9.72 0.46 0.43
CA ASN A 178 -9.06 1.63 -0.13
C ASN A 178 -7.97 2.20 0.81
N VAL A 179 -8.29 2.34 2.09
CA VAL A 179 -7.35 2.85 3.11
C VAL A 179 -6.17 1.88 3.26
N ASN A 180 -6.43 0.59 3.44
CA ASN A 180 -5.39 -0.42 3.60
C ASN A 180 -4.54 -0.58 2.34
N GLY A 181 -5.15 -0.50 1.15
CA GLY A 181 -4.42 -0.53 -0.12
C GLY A 181 -3.39 0.61 -0.23
N THR A 182 -3.79 1.83 0.15
CA THR A 182 -2.88 2.98 0.13
C THR A 182 -1.76 2.84 1.16
N LEU A 183 -2.08 2.37 2.37
CA LEU A 183 -1.07 2.11 3.40
C LEU A 183 -0.10 0.99 2.99
N ASN A 184 -0.58 -0.04 2.28
CA ASN A 184 0.26 -1.11 1.78
C ASN A 184 1.24 -0.61 0.72
N CYS A 185 0.76 0.18 -0.25
CA CYS A 185 1.64 0.83 -1.23
C CYS A 185 2.70 1.70 -0.56
N LYS A 186 2.33 2.44 0.49
CA LYS A 186 3.27 3.26 1.27
C LYS A 186 4.37 2.42 1.93
N VAL A 187 4.03 1.26 2.50
CA VAL A 187 5.02 0.34 3.09
C VAL A 187 5.92 -0.27 2.02
N GLY A 188 5.38 -0.66 0.86
CA GLY A 188 6.17 -1.18 -0.26
C GLY A 188 7.24 -0.18 -0.75
N VAL A 189 6.83 1.08 -0.96
CA VAL A 189 7.78 2.16 -1.33
C VAL A 189 8.89 2.32 -0.29
N ARG A 190 8.56 2.23 1.02
CA ARG A 190 9.54 2.30 2.11
C ARG A 190 10.51 1.13 2.10
N ILE A 191 10.02 -0.09 1.92
CA ILE A 191 10.84 -1.31 1.80
C ILE A 191 11.84 -1.14 0.66
N ARG A 192 11.35 -0.74 -0.51
CA ARG A 192 12.20 -0.56 -1.68
C ARG A 192 13.23 0.55 -1.50
N ALA A 193 12.82 1.72 -1.02
CA ALA A 193 13.73 2.84 -0.77
C ALA A 193 14.84 2.46 0.22
N ALA A 194 14.51 1.72 1.27
CA ALA A 194 15.47 1.22 2.25
C ALA A 194 16.45 0.22 1.63
N CYS A 195 15.97 -0.76 0.87
CA CYS A 195 16.79 -1.73 0.15
C CYS A 195 17.76 -1.02 -0.81
N CYS A 196 17.24 -0.18 -1.71
CA CYS A 196 18.04 0.54 -2.70
C CYS A 196 19.13 1.37 -2.03
N ALA A 197 18.78 2.11 -0.98
CA ALA A 197 19.73 2.95 -0.26
C ALA A 197 20.79 2.12 0.52
N LEU A 198 20.41 0.96 1.06
CA LEU A 198 21.32 0.04 1.75
C LEU A 198 22.34 -0.55 0.77
N ILE A 199 21.87 -1.08 -0.36
CA ILE A 199 22.72 -1.67 -1.40
C ILE A 199 23.63 -0.62 -2.03
N TYR A 200 23.09 0.55 -2.38
CA TYR A 200 23.89 1.65 -2.92
C TYR A 200 25.02 2.02 -1.96
N ARG A 201 24.72 2.23 -0.68
CA ARG A 201 25.73 2.53 0.35
C ARG A 201 26.75 1.41 0.51
N LYS A 202 26.33 0.14 0.44
CA LYS A 202 27.24 -1.01 0.55
C LYS A 202 28.15 -1.08 -0.68
N SER A 203 27.60 -0.93 -1.88
CA SER A 203 28.34 -0.98 -3.14
C SER A 203 29.41 0.11 -3.25
N MET A 204 29.12 1.34 -2.82
CA MET A 204 30.10 2.43 -2.77
C MET A 204 31.24 2.20 -1.77
N ARG A 205 31.07 1.27 -0.82
CA ARG A 205 32.10 0.92 0.19
C ARG A 205 32.86 -0.35 -0.15
N LEU A 206 32.44 -1.12 -1.16
CA LEU A 206 33.22 -2.25 -1.68
C LEU A 206 34.22 -1.77 -2.73
N SER A 207 35.42 -2.35 -2.76
CA SER A 207 36.39 -2.06 -3.82
C SER A 207 35.98 -2.71 -5.15
N HIS A 208 36.39 -2.12 -6.27
CA HIS A 208 36.11 -2.64 -7.62
C HIS A 208 36.54 -4.11 -7.80
N SER A 209 37.57 -4.57 -7.06
CA SER A 209 38.06 -5.95 -7.11
C SER A 209 37.08 -6.98 -6.54
N SER A 210 36.18 -6.57 -5.64
CA SER A 210 35.20 -7.45 -4.98
C SER A 210 33.86 -7.52 -5.71
N LEU A 211 33.56 -6.55 -6.59
CA LEU A 211 32.28 -6.47 -7.31
C LEU A 211 32.25 -7.38 -8.56
N GLY A 212 33.41 -7.89 -8.99
CA GLY A 212 33.53 -8.84 -10.10
C GLY A 212 32.94 -8.30 -11.41
N LYS A 213 32.01 -9.06 -12.02
CA LYS A 213 31.35 -8.75 -13.31
C LYS A 213 30.03 -7.97 -13.17
N THR A 214 29.56 -7.72 -11.95
CA THR A 214 28.23 -7.14 -11.72
C THR A 214 28.36 -5.65 -11.42
N THR A 215 27.85 -4.81 -12.33
CA THR A 215 27.86 -3.35 -12.14
C THR A 215 26.82 -2.93 -11.09
N VAL A 216 27.07 -1.81 -10.41
CA VAL A 216 26.09 -1.22 -9.47
C VAL A 216 24.76 -0.95 -10.17
N GLY A 217 24.79 -0.52 -11.43
CA GLY A 217 23.59 -0.31 -12.25
C GLY A 217 22.79 -1.59 -12.49
N GLN A 218 23.45 -2.73 -12.74
CA GLN A 218 22.75 -4.02 -12.87
C GLN A 218 22.09 -4.45 -11.56
N ILE A 219 22.74 -4.24 -10.41
CA ILE A 219 22.15 -4.56 -9.10
C ILE A 219 20.93 -3.67 -8.82
N LEU A 220 21.01 -2.37 -9.14
CA LEU A 220 19.90 -1.44 -8.99
C LEU A 220 18.74 -1.76 -9.94
N ASN A 221 19.02 -2.20 -11.17
CA ASN A 221 18.01 -2.62 -12.13
C ASN A 221 17.24 -3.87 -11.66
N ILE A 222 17.99 -4.88 -11.19
CA ILE A 222 17.40 -6.10 -10.60
C ILE A 222 16.53 -5.72 -9.39
N MET A 223 17.03 -4.87 -8.49
CA MET A 223 16.26 -4.43 -7.32
C MET A 223 15.02 -3.61 -7.68
N SER A 224 15.10 -2.75 -8.68
CA SER A 224 13.94 -1.94 -9.10
C SER A 224 12.83 -2.82 -9.68
N ASN A 225 13.18 -3.90 -10.38
CA ASN A 225 12.23 -4.84 -10.96
C ASN A 225 11.73 -5.90 -9.96
N ASP A 226 12.64 -6.50 -9.20
CA ASP A 226 12.34 -7.61 -8.29
C ASP A 226 11.63 -7.13 -7.03
N VAL A 227 11.90 -5.91 -6.56
CA VAL A 227 11.17 -5.35 -5.42
C VAL A 227 9.73 -5.00 -5.81
N ASN A 228 9.47 -4.55 -7.04
CA ASN A 228 8.09 -4.35 -7.48
C ASN A 228 7.30 -5.68 -7.48
N ARG A 229 7.93 -6.78 -7.93
CA ARG A 229 7.34 -8.12 -7.84
C ARG A 229 7.20 -8.62 -6.39
N PHE A 230 8.12 -8.24 -5.51
CA PHE A 230 8.04 -8.57 -4.09
C PHE A 230 6.92 -7.80 -3.39
N ASP A 231 6.78 -6.50 -3.66
CA ASP A 231 5.70 -5.66 -3.15
C ASP A 231 4.34 -6.18 -3.65
N GLU A 232 4.25 -6.53 -4.93
CA GLU A 232 3.08 -7.17 -5.52
C GLU A 232 2.84 -8.56 -4.87
N GLY A 233 3.87 -9.36 -4.66
CA GLY A 233 3.77 -10.64 -3.95
C GLY A 233 3.34 -10.48 -2.50
N LEU A 234 3.81 -9.46 -1.79
CA LEU A 234 3.40 -9.15 -0.42
C LEU A 234 1.93 -8.71 -0.39
N PHE A 235 1.51 -7.92 -1.38
CA PHE A 235 0.12 -7.49 -1.57
C PHE A 235 -0.81 -8.69 -1.89
N LEU A 236 -0.40 -9.56 -2.81
CA LEU A 236 -1.20 -10.69 -3.30
C LEU A 236 -1.20 -11.90 -2.34
N TYR A 237 -0.06 -12.23 -1.74
CA TYR A 237 0.12 -13.43 -0.91
C TYR A 237 0.19 -13.12 0.59
N GLY A 238 0.50 -11.88 0.98
CA GLY A 238 0.51 -11.45 2.38
C GLY A 238 -0.89 -11.11 2.91
N ASN A 239 -1.82 -10.75 2.03
CA ASN A 239 -3.23 -10.62 2.36
C ASN A 239 -3.96 -11.95 2.07
N PRO A 240 -4.38 -12.71 3.10
CA PRO A 240 -5.13 -13.96 2.89
C PRO A 240 -6.46 -13.74 2.15
N ALA A 241 -6.93 -12.49 2.01
CA ALA A 241 -8.19 -12.14 1.38
C ALA A 241 -8.20 -12.03 -0.14
N TRP A 242 -7.03 -11.89 -0.77
CA TRP A 242 -6.95 -11.68 -2.22
C TRP A 242 -7.37 -12.91 -3.05
N PRO A 243 -7.03 -14.16 -2.68
CA PRO A 243 -7.48 -15.34 -3.44
C PRO A 243 -8.99 -15.59 -3.42
N LEU A 244 -9.73 -14.92 -2.53
CA LEU A 244 -11.15 -15.18 -2.22
C LEU A 244 -12.12 -14.11 -2.75
N SER A 245 -11.64 -13.13 -3.54
CA SER A 245 -12.44 -12.02 -4.10
C SER A 245 -12.54 -12.01 -5.62
#